data_AF-A0A536IME5-F1
#
_entry.id   AF-A0A536IME5-F1
#
_cell.length_a   1.000
_cell.length_b   1.000
_cell.length_c   1.000
_cell.angle_alpha   90.00
_cell.angle_beta   90.00
_cell.angle_gamma   90.00
#
_symmetry.space_group_name_H-M   'P 1'
#
loop_
_entity.id
_entity.type
_entity.pdbx_description
1 polymer ?
#
loop_
_entity_poly.entity_id
_entity_poly.type
_entity_poly.pdbx_seq_one_letter_code
_entity_poly.pdbx_strand_id
1 'polypeptide(L)'
;MADRATAVSGSPRTNTGGELMPKEIGRVEVQRLMREGAQLVEVLPREEYAEEHLPGAVNIPLKELDARTTAGLVKDRPVIVYCHDFQ
;
A
#
# COMPACT_ATOMS: atom_id res chain seq x y z
N MET A 1 -7.44 -11.52 31.33
CA MET A 1 -6.35 -10.94 32.15
C MET A 1 -5.12 -11.79 31.87
N ALA A 2 -4.03 -11.38 31.22
CA ALA A 2 -3.47 -10.10 30.82
C ALA A 2 -2.81 -10.32 29.43
N ASP A 3 -3.13 -9.56 28.39
CA ASP A 3 -2.45 -8.31 27.99
C ASP A 3 -0.93 -8.30 28.24
N ARG A 4 -0.15 -8.46 27.17
CA ARG A 4 1.28 -8.17 27.14
C ARG A 4 1.58 -7.42 25.85
N ALA A 5 1.42 -6.10 25.90
CA ALA A 5 2.03 -5.17 24.96
C ALA A 5 3.52 -5.01 25.30
N THR A 6 4.40 -5.24 24.32
CA THR A 6 5.81 -4.83 24.41
C THR A 6 5.93 -3.46 23.76
N ALA A 7 6.27 -2.45 24.57
CA ALA A 7 6.70 -1.14 24.11
C ALA A 7 8.20 -1.17 23.79
N VAL A 8 8.62 -0.60 22.66
CA VAL A 8 10.01 -0.20 22.43
C VAL A 8 10.09 1.32 22.44
N SER A 9 10.83 1.86 23.40
CA SER A 9 11.20 3.27 23.47
C SER A 9 12.52 3.48 22.73
N GLY A 10 12.48 4.26 21.66
CA GLY A 10 13.67 4.74 20.93
C GLY A 10 13.66 6.26 20.85
N SER A 11 14.66 6.89 21.43
CA SER A 11 14.89 8.36 21.45
C SER A 11 15.06 8.95 20.03
N PRO A 12 14.81 10.27 19.86
CA PRO A 12 14.64 10.87 18.55
C PRO A 12 16.00 11.07 17.86
N ARG A 13 16.20 10.41 16.73
CA ARG A 13 17.22 10.84 15.77
C ARG A 13 16.58 11.89 14.87
N THR A 14 16.96 13.14 15.05
CA THR A 14 16.58 14.22 14.15
C THR A 14 17.37 14.07 12.84
N ASN A 15 16.66 13.80 11.75
CA ASN A 15 17.16 14.06 10.40
C ASN A 15 16.10 14.90 9.67
N THR A 16 16.52 16.02 9.13
CA THR A 16 15.67 17.00 8.45
C THR A 16 15.18 16.43 7.12
N GLY A 17 13.94 15.93 7.08
CA GLY A 17 13.29 15.37 5.89
C GLY A 17 12.24 14.30 6.27
N GLY A 18 11.01 14.71 6.57
CA GLY A 18 9.96 13.84 7.12
C GLY A 18 9.45 12.77 6.12
N GLU A 19 10.10 11.61 6.13
CA GLU A 19 9.48 10.27 6.20
C GLU A 19 8.36 9.94 5.18
N LEU A 20 8.70 9.87 3.88
CA LEU A 20 7.89 9.19 2.87
C LEU A 20 8.16 7.68 2.87
N MET A 21 8.01 7.03 4.03
CA MET A 21 7.99 5.56 4.07
C MET A 21 6.55 5.07 3.92
N PRO A 22 6.29 4.05 3.08
CA PRO A 22 4.96 3.48 2.98
C PRO A 22 4.53 2.92 4.35
N LYS A 23 3.28 3.17 4.72
CA LYS A 23 2.68 2.64 5.95
C LYS A 23 2.07 1.28 5.67
N GLU A 24 2.53 0.25 6.38
CA GLU A 24 1.84 -1.05 6.39
C GLU A 24 0.45 -0.92 7.04
N ILE A 25 -0.55 -1.52 6.40
CA ILE A 25 -1.94 -1.50 6.85
C ILE A 25 -2.55 -2.89 6.79
N GLY A 26 -3.41 -3.21 7.77
CA GLY A 26 -4.16 -4.46 7.81
C GLY A 26 -5.48 -4.39 7.02
N ARG A 27 -6.12 -5.55 6.86
CA ARG A 27 -7.41 -5.71 6.16
C ARG A 27 -8.49 -4.71 6.55
N VAL A 28 -8.68 -4.46 7.84
CA VAL A 28 -9.72 -3.54 8.34
C VAL A 28 -9.49 -2.12 7.82
N GLU A 29 -8.23 -1.70 7.80
CA GLU A 29 -7.84 -0.37 7.33
C GLU A 29 -7.95 -0.26 5.81
N VAL A 30 -7.55 -1.32 5.07
CA VAL A 30 -7.79 -1.40 3.62
C VAL A 30 -9.27 -1.21 3.31
N GLN A 31 -10.16 -1.95 3.98
CA GLN A 31 -11.60 -1.84 3.76
C GLN A 31 -12.14 -0.44 4.11
N ARG A 32 -11.62 0.20 5.16
CA ARG A 32 -11.99 1.57 5.53
C ARG A 32 -11.59 2.56 4.45
N LEU A 33 -10.32 2.54 4.05
CA LEU A 33 -9.78 3.42 3.01
C LEU A 33 -10.46 3.21 1.66
N MET A 34 -10.82 1.98 1.31
CA MET A 34 -11.60 1.68 0.10
C MET A 34 -12.97 2.35 0.10
N ARG A 35 -13.69 2.35 1.23
CA ARG A 35 -14.96 3.08 1.36
C ARG A 35 -14.80 4.59 1.28
N GLU A 36 -13.65 5.12 1.68
CA GLU A 36 -13.30 6.53 1.61
C GLU A 36 -12.72 6.94 0.24
N GLY A 37 -12.67 5.99 -0.71
CA GLY A 37 -12.24 6.25 -2.07
C GLY A 37 -10.73 6.22 -2.24
N ALA A 38 -10.00 5.35 -1.52
CA ALA A 38 -8.63 5.04 -1.90
C ALA A 38 -8.56 4.38 -3.30
N GLN A 39 -7.38 4.43 -3.90
CA GLN A 39 -7.04 3.77 -5.15
C GLN A 39 -6.28 2.48 -4.81
N LEU A 40 -6.74 1.35 -5.34
CA LEU A 40 -6.11 0.05 -5.08
C LEU A 40 -5.24 -0.32 -6.28
N VAL A 41 -3.96 -0.59 -6.03
CA VAL A 41 -2.98 -0.92 -7.06
C VAL A 41 -2.44 -2.32 -6.79
N GLU A 42 -2.64 -3.21 -7.76
CA GLU A 42 -2.04 -4.54 -7.80
C GLU A 42 -0.74 -4.49 -8.62
N VAL A 43 0.35 -5.03 -8.08
CA VAL A 43 1.69 -4.99 -8.71
C VAL A 43 2.16 -6.33 -9.26
N LEU A 44 1.31 -7.36 -9.25
CA LEU A 44 1.58 -8.64 -9.90
C LEU A 44 1.72 -8.50 -11.43
N PRO A 45 2.37 -9.49 -12.09
CA PRO A 45 2.29 -9.68 -13.53
C PRO A 45 0.83 -9.68 -14.04
N ARG A 46 0.67 -9.27 -15.30
CA ARG A 46 -0.66 -9.07 -15.90
C ARG A 46 -1.47 -10.37 -15.96
N GLU A 47 -0.77 -11.47 -16.18
CA GLU A 47 -1.33 -12.81 -16.25
C GLU A 47 -1.95 -13.21 -14.91
N GLU A 48 -1.24 -13.01 -13.80
CA GLU A 48 -1.71 -13.33 -12.45
C GLU A 48 -2.86 -12.41 -12.02
N TYR A 49 -2.78 -11.11 -12.33
CA TYR A 49 -3.92 -10.20 -12.14
C TYR A 49 -5.16 -10.66 -12.91
N ALA A 50 -5.00 -11.17 -14.13
CA ALA A 50 -6.12 -11.65 -14.93
C ALA A 50 -6.77 -12.92 -14.37
N GLU A 51 -6.00 -13.74 -13.65
CA GLU A 51 -6.52 -14.93 -12.96
C GLU A 51 -7.35 -14.55 -11.73
N GLU A 52 -6.80 -13.73 -10.83
CA GLU A 52 -7.51 -13.25 -9.64
C GLU A 52 -6.94 -11.90 -9.14
N HIS A 53 -7.82 -10.99 -8.75
CA HIS A 53 -7.45 -9.73 -8.12
C HIS A 53 -8.60 -9.17 -7.27
N LEU A 54 -8.28 -8.23 -6.38
CA LEU A 54 -9.29 -7.55 -5.58
C LEU A 54 -10.17 -6.65 -6.47
N PRO A 55 -11.51 -6.67 -6.32
CA PRO A 55 -12.40 -5.84 -7.11
C PRO A 55 -12.04 -4.35 -7.06
N GLY A 56 -11.95 -3.71 -8.23
CA GLY A 56 -11.59 -2.30 -8.36
C GLY A 56 -10.09 -1.99 -8.30
N ALA A 57 -9.24 -2.99 -8.16
CA ALA A 57 -7.79 -2.82 -8.31
C ALA A 57 -7.41 -2.46 -9.76
N VAL A 58 -6.48 -1.54 -9.91
CA VAL A 58 -5.78 -1.29 -11.18
C VAL A 58 -4.45 -2.04 -11.17
N ASN A 59 -4.13 -2.73 -12.27
CA ASN A 59 -2.87 -3.44 -12.39
C ASN A 59 -1.76 -2.51 -12.92
N ILE A 60 -0.70 -2.37 -12.13
CA ILE A 60 0.54 -1.72 -12.52
C ILE A 60 1.68 -2.67 -12.13
N PRO A 61 2.11 -3.57 -13.03
CA PRO A 61 3.12 -4.58 -12.70
C PRO A 61 4.39 -3.95 -12.10
N LEU A 62 4.95 -4.57 -11.07
CA LEU A 62 6.09 -4.04 -10.31
C LEU A 62 7.28 -3.67 -11.22
N LYS A 63 7.53 -4.48 -12.25
CA LYS A 63 8.62 -4.27 -13.23
C LYS A 63 8.38 -3.06 -14.16
N GLU A 64 7.14 -2.60 -14.25
CA GLU A 64 6.71 -1.47 -15.07
C GLU A 64 6.34 -0.24 -14.22
N LEU A 65 6.45 -0.33 -12.88
CA LEU A 65 6.06 0.73 -11.96
C LEU A 65 7.01 1.93 -12.07
N ASP A 66 6.53 3.00 -12.71
CA ASP A 66 7.28 4.22 -12.96
C ASP A 66 6.36 5.46 -12.98
N ALA A 67 6.93 6.63 -13.22
CA ALA A 67 6.17 7.89 -13.25
C ALA A 67 5.12 7.96 -14.38
N ARG A 68 5.30 7.21 -15.47
CA ARG A 68 4.35 7.17 -16.58
C ARG A 68 3.21 6.21 -16.28
N THR A 69 3.51 5.03 -15.76
CA THR A 69 2.47 4.02 -15.43
C THR A 69 1.61 4.46 -14.23
N THR A 70 2.15 5.30 -13.35
CA THR A 70 1.41 5.91 -12.24
C THR A 70 0.74 7.25 -12.58
N ALA A 71 0.88 7.78 -13.81
CA ALA A 71 0.39 9.10 -14.16
C ALA A 71 -1.14 9.26 -14.07
N GLY A 72 -1.89 8.14 -14.14
CA GLY A 72 -3.34 8.12 -13.98
C GLY A 72 -3.83 8.14 -12.53
N LEU A 73 -2.93 7.99 -11.55
CA LEU A 73 -3.31 8.01 -10.12
C LEU A 73 -3.60 9.44 -9.67
N VAL A 74 -4.72 9.60 -8.97
CA VAL A 74 -5.13 10.89 -8.38
C VAL A 74 -4.27 11.19 -7.15
N LYS A 75 -3.48 12.26 -7.20
CA LYS A 75 -2.48 12.58 -6.18
C LYS A 75 -3.06 12.88 -4.79
N ASP A 76 -4.28 13.37 -4.72
CA ASP A 76 -4.95 13.74 -3.46
C ASP A 76 -5.78 12.60 -2.86
N ARG A 77 -5.72 11.39 -3.44
CA ARG A 77 -6.42 10.19 -2.92
C ARG A 77 -5.40 9.18 -2.41
N PRO A 78 -5.65 8.52 -1.26
CA PRO A 78 -4.75 7.46 -0.77
C PRO A 78 -4.55 6.39 -1.84
N VAL A 79 -3.30 5.93 -1.99
CA VAL A 79 -2.95 4.78 -2.85
C VAL A 79 -2.59 3.63 -1.94
N ILE A 80 -3.28 2.50 -2.13
CA ILE A 80 -2.98 1.24 -1.46
C ILE A 80 -2.33 0.35 -2.51
N VAL A 81 -1.06 0.00 -2.28
CA VAL A 81 -0.37 -0.98 -3.10
C VAL A 81 -0.44 -2.32 -2.36
N TYR A 82 -0.80 -3.38 -3.07
CA TYR A 82 -0.77 -4.73 -2.54
C TYR A 82 -0.20 -5.69 -3.58
N CYS A 83 0.26 -6.83 -3.09
CA CYS A 83 0.76 -7.98 -3.84
C CYS A 83 0.48 -9.21 -2.96
N HIS A 84 0.53 -10.42 -3.51
CA HIS A 84 0.49 -11.64 -2.70
C HIS A 84 1.88 -12.25 -2.44
N ASP A 85 2.92 -11.73 -3.10
CA ASP A 85 4.31 -12.16 -2.90
C ASP A 85 4.98 -11.42 -1.74
N PHE A 86 5.75 -12.17 -0.94
CA PHE A 86 6.74 -11.62 -0.01
C PHE A 86 8.10 -11.60 -0.74
N GLN A 87 8.43 -10.50 -1.42
CA GLN A 87 9.79 -10.28 -1.96
C GLN A 87 10.67 -9.54 -0.97
#